data_AF-A0A7S1QU27-F1
#
_entry.id   AF-A0A7S1QU27-F1
#
_cell.length_a   1.000
_cell.length_b   1.000
_cell.length_c   1.000
_cell.angle_alpha   90.00
_cell.angle_beta   90.00
_cell.angle_gamma   90.00
#
_symmetry.space_group_name_H-M   'P 1'
#
loop_
_entity.id
_entity.type
_entity.pdbx_description
1 polymer ?
#
loop_
_entity_poly.entity_id
_entity_poly.type
_entity_poly.pdbx_seq_one_letter_code
_entity_poly.pdbx_strand_id
1 'polypeptide(L)'
;GFYAWQGGQFLASRGLSYLWKWLDAFYGSASPNQTNFYNRATQHMSQAQVIAAMGKIANATTDGQVTAAEFEQGLTYDGPFDISTRASWKYSCSLGAYGTPMFRVNGVWFTSAQSTWTTEQWVAALTPLLPPA
;
A
#
# COMPACT_ATOMS: atom_id res chain seq x y z
N GLY A 1 2.90 4.64 5.93
CA GLY A 1 3.21 3.30 5.40
C GLY A 1 2.18 2.28 5.85
N PHE A 2 2.23 1.86 7.11
CA PHE A 2 1.40 0.79 7.66
C PHE A 2 -0.12 0.95 7.41
N TYR A 3 -0.74 2.02 7.91
CA TYR A 3 -2.19 2.23 7.73
C TYR A 3 -2.62 2.43 6.28
N ALA A 4 -1.74 2.98 5.42
CA ALA A 4 -2.03 3.12 4.00
C ALA A 4 -2.12 1.75 3.30
N TRP A 5 -1.26 0.80 3.67
CA TRP A 5 -1.33 -0.58 3.18
C TRP A 5 -2.51 -1.36 3.78
N GLN A 6 -2.77 -1.18 5.08
CA GLN A 6 -3.96 -1.76 5.73
C GLN A 6 -5.25 -1.29 5.07
N GLY A 7 -5.37 0.02 4.80
CA GLY A 7 -6.46 0.64 4.03
C GLY A 7 -6.58 0.08 2.61
N GLY A 8 -5.45 -0.09 1.93
CA GLY A 8 -5.42 -0.72 0.60
C GLY A 8 -5.98 -2.14 0.61
N GLN A 9 -5.62 -2.97 1.60
CA GLN A 9 -6.15 -4.33 1.72
C GLN A 9 -7.66 -4.33 2.01
N PHE A 10 -8.13 -3.43 2.88
CA PHE A 10 -9.57 -3.27 3.11
C PHE A 10 -10.29 -2.88 1.82
N LEU A 11 -9.80 -1.88 1.08
CA LEU A 11 -10.40 -1.46 -0.19
C LEU A 11 -10.33 -2.54 -1.26
N ALA A 12 -9.24 -3.32 -1.33
CA ALA A 12 -9.14 -4.47 -2.22
C ALA A 12 -10.21 -5.52 -1.92
N SER A 13 -10.56 -5.74 -0.65
CA SER A 13 -11.65 -6.65 -0.24
C SER A 13 -13.04 -6.17 -0.70
N ARG A 14 -13.17 -4.87 -1.03
CA ARG A 14 -14.39 -4.26 -1.58
C ARG A 14 -14.37 -4.21 -3.12
N GLY A 15 -13.21 -4.37 -3.73
CA GLY A 15 -13.00 -4.43 -5.17
C GLY A 15 -11.60 -3.97 -5.57
N LEU A 16 -10.97 -4.68 -6.51
CA LEU A 16 -9.62 -4.32 -6.99
C LEU A 16 -9.56 -2.92 -7.62
N SER A 17 -10.66 -2.45 -8.23
CA SER A 17 -10.74 -1.08 -8.74
C SER A 17 -10.57 -0.03 -7.63
N TYR A 18 -11.07 -0.28 -6.42
CA TYR A 18 -10.91 0.63 -5.29
C TYR A 18 -9.48 0.63 -4.76
N LEU A 19 -8.80 -0.51 -4.77
CA LEU A 19 -7.37 -0.56 -4.48
C LEU A 19 -6.59 0.34 -5.46
N TRP A 20 -6.84 0.24 -6.77
CA TRP A 20 -6.11 1.05 -7.74
C TRP A 20 -6.39 2.54 -7.60
N LYS A 21 -7.66 2.94 -7.41
CA LYS A 21 -8.01 4.34 -7.12
C LYS A 21 -7.31 4.83 -5.84
N TRP A 22 -7.25 3.99 -4.80
CA TRP A 22 -6.55 4.30 -3.55
C TRP A 22 -5.05 4.49 -3.74
N LEU A 23 -4.40 3.58 -4.46
CA LEU A 23 -2.97 3.67 -4.73
C LEU A 23 -2.64 4.93 -5.52
N ASP A 24 -3.46 5.30 -6.51
CA ASP A 24 -3.29 6.56 -7.25
C ASP A 24 -3.54 7.78 -6.35
N ALA A 25 -4.60 7.77 -5.54
CA ALA A 25 -4.90 8.85 -4.61
C ALA A 25 -3.83 9.05 -3.52
N PHE A 26 -3.10 7.99 -3.13
CA PHE A 26 -2.08 8.05 -2.08
C PHE A 26 -0.66 8.28 -2.62
N TYR A 27 -0.30 7.57 -3.69
CA TYR A 27 1.06 7.45 -4.22
C TYR A 27 1.21 7.95 -5.66
N GLY A 28 0.10 8.22 -6.35
CA GLY A 28 0.10 8.73 -7.71
C GLY A 28 0.65 10.16 -7.81
N SER A 29 0.95 10.58 -9.03
CA SER A 29 1.50 11.91 -9.32
C SER A 29 0.48 13.03 -9.15
N ALA A 30 -0.82 12.72 -9.11
CA ALA A 30 -1.90 13.70 -9.09
C ALA A 30 -2.36 14.12 -7.68
N SER A 31 -2.04 13.35 -6.63
CA SER A 31 -2.46 13.65 -5.25
C SER A 31 -1.44 13.12 -4.25
N PRO A 32 -0.52 13.96 -3.72
CA PRO A 32 0.51 13.52 -2.78
C PRO A 32 -0.07 13.37 -1.37
N ASN A 33 -1.17 12.64 -1.19
CA ASN A 33 -1.74 12.44 0.14
C ASN A 33 -0.71 11.80 1.08
N GLN A 34 0.24 11.00 0.54
CA GLN A 34 1.34 10.45 1.31
C GLN A 34 2.08 11.48 2.18
N THR A 35 2.33 12.71 1.69
CA THR A 35 3.09 13.71 2.46
C THR A 35 2.35 14.17 3.71
N ASN A 36 1.02 14.10 3.70
CA ASN A 36 0.16 14.43 4.84
C ASN A 36 0.27 13.38 5.96
N PHE A 37 0.84 12.21 5.67
CA PHE A 37 0.97 11.08 6.60
C PHE A 37 2.42 10.71 6.91
N TYR A 38 3.37 11.59 6.62
CA TYR A 38 4.74 11.44 7.10
C TYR A 38 4.86 11.81 8.58
N ASN A 39 5.91 11.27 9.22
CA ASN A 39 6.13 11.39 10.66
C ASN A 39 5.95 12.82 11.19
N ARG A 40 6.50 13.83 10.49
CA ARG A 40 6.38 15.23 10.90
C ARG A 40 4.95 15.77 10.80
N ALA A 41 4.19 15.36 9.78
CA ALA A 41 2.81 15.80 9.59
C ALA A 41 1.88 15.20 10.64
N THR A 42 2.17 13.97 11.09
CA THR A 42 1.31 13.23 12.03
C THR A 42 1.86 13.17 13.46
N GLN A 43 2.94 13.88 13.78
CA GLN A 43 3.64 13.77 15.08
C GLN A 43 2.77 14.10 16.31
N HIS A 44 1.68 14.85 16.12
CA HIS A 44 0.74 15.23 17.17
C HIS A 44 -0.64 14.61 16.99
N MET A 45 -0.78 13.64 16.07
CA MET A 45 -2.03 12.95 15.82
C MET A 45 -2.05 11.62 16.56
N SER A 46 -3.20 11.30 17.14
CA SER A 46 -3.48 9.95 17.60
C SER A 46 -3.67 9.01 16.40
N GLN A 47 -3.55 7.71 16.63
CA GLN A 47 -3.87 6.69 15.63
C GLN A 47 -5.28 6.89 15.06
N ALA A 48 -6.28 7.11 15.91
CA ALA A 48 -7.66 7.30 15.48
C ALA A 48 -7.82 8.51 14.56
N GLN A 49 -7.12 9.62 14.85
CA GLN A 49 -7.12 10.81 13.98
C GLN A 49 -6.50 10.53 12.62
N VAL A 50 -5.42 9.74 12.57
CA VAL A 50 -4.77 9.33 11.31
C VAL A 50 -5.72 8.46 10.48
N ILE A 51 -6.34 7.45 11.10
CA ILE A 51 -7.27 6.54 10.41
C ILE A 51 -8.50 7.31 9.91
N ALA A 52 -9.07 8.20 10.72
CA ALA A 52 -10.21 9.02 10.30
C ALA A 52 -9.87 9.94 9.12
N ALA A 53 -8.68 10.53 9.11
CA ALA A 53 -8.21 11.33 7.97
C ALA A 53 -8.06 10.48 6.69
N MET A 54 -7.53 9.25 6.82
CA MET A 54 -7.47 8.30 5.71
C MET A 54 -8.87 7.84 5.24
N GLY A 55 -9.81 7.67 6.16
CA GLY A 55 -11.20 7.30 5.84
C GLY A 55 -11.91 8.34 4.96
N LYS A 56 -11.63 9.62 5.17
CA LYS A 56 -12.13 10.71 4.29
C LYS A 56 -11.58 10.57 2.87
N ILE A 57 -10.30 10.25 2.73
CA ILE A 57 -9.66 10.04 1.42
C ILE A 57 -10.28 8.80 0.75
N ALA A 58 -10.45 7.70 1.48
CA ALA A 58 -11.06 6.48 0.97
C ALA A 58 -12.50 6.73 0.48
N ASN A 59 -13.28 7.50 1.24
CA ASN A 59 -14.63 7.88 0.85
C ASN A 59 -14.67 8.68 -0.44
N ALA A 60 -13.84 9.71 -0.57
CA ALA A 60 -13.72 10.49 -1.80
C ALA A 60 -13.26 9.63 -2.99
N THR A 61 -12.26 8.78 -2.76
CA THR A 61 -11.66 7.91 -3.79
C THR A 61 -12.62 6.84 -4.32
N THR A 62 -13.60 6.45 -3.50
CA THR A 62 -14.59 5.44 -3.85
C THR A 62 -15.93 6.05 -4.26
N ASP A 63 -15.99 7.36 -4.52
CA ASP A 63 -17.22 8.07 -4.88
C ASP A 63 -18.36 7.82 -3.87
N GLY A 64 -18.01 7.75 -2.58
CA GLY A 64 -18.94 7.52 -1.49
C GLY A 64 -19.32 6.06 -1.22
N GLN A 65 -18.87 5.10 -2.05
CA GLN A 65 -19.23 3.68 -1.93
C GLN A 65 -18.64 2.99 -0.70
N VAL A 66 -17.56 3.56 -0.15
CA VAL A 66 -17.01 3.20 1.15
C VAL A 66 -17.11 4.43 2.04
N THR A 67 -17.90 4.37 3.10
CA THR A 67 -17.97 5.45 4.07
C THR A 67 -16.68 5.53 4.90
N ALA A 68 -16.38 6.71 5.45
CA ALA A 68 -15.25 6.86 6.37
C ALA A 68 -15.40 5.95 7.60
N ALA A 69 -16.63 5.76 8.10
CA ALA A 69 -16.92 4.88 9.23
C ALA A 69 -16.66 3.40 8.90
N GLU A 70 -17.07 2.92 7.72
CA GLU A 70 -16.75 1.56 7.27
C GLU A 70 -15.24 1.35 7.14
N PHE A 71 -14.52 2.35 6.63
CA PHE A 71 -13.07 2.32 6.54
C PHE A 71 -12.40 2.26 7.91
N GLU A 72 -12.81 3.12 8.84
CA GLU A 72 -12.32 3.11 10.23
C GLU A 72 -12.58 1.77 10.92
N GLN A 73 -13.78 1.20 10.74
CA GLN A 73 -14.13 -0.11 11.27
C GLN A 73 -13.28 -1.23 10.67
N GLY A 74 -12.99 -1.16 9.37
CA GLY A 74 -12.08 -2.09 8.69
C GLY A 74 -10.65 -2.03 9.25
N LEU A 75 -10.23 -0.90 9.81
CA LEU A 75 -8.88 -0.67 10.34
C LEU A 75 -8.77 -0.86 11.87
N THR A 76 -9.73 -1.58 12.46
CA THR A 76 -9.73 -1.92 13.89
C THR A 76 -8.46 -2.66 14.33
N TYR A 77 -8.02 -2.36 15.54
CA TYR A 77 -6.88 -3.02 16.18
C TYR A 77 -7.13 -4.53 16.32
N ASP A 78 -6.11 -5.35 16.03
CA ASP A 78 -6.20 -6.82 15.95
C ASP A 78 -7.32 -7.34 15.02
N GLY A 79 -7.86 -6.48 14.15
CA GLY A 79 -8.76 -6.88 13.08
C GLY A 79 -8.02 -7.66 11.99
N PRO A 80 -8.76 -8.30 11.06
CA PRO A 80 -8.17 -9.17 10.04
C PRO A 80 -7.13 -8.45 9.17
N PHE A 81 -7.38 -7.18 8.83
CA PHE A 81 -6.45 -6.37 8.04
C PHE A 81 -5.22 -5.92 8.84
N ASP A 82 -5.35 -5.64 10.14
CA ASP A 82 -4.20 -5.34 11.01
C ASP A 82 -3.27 -6.56 11.09
N ILE A 83 -3.85 -7.73 11.38
CA ILE A 83 -3.11 -9.01 11.46
C ILE A 83 -2.40 -9.31 10.14
N SER A 84 -3.10 -9.21 9.01
CA SER A 84 -2.52 -9.43 7.67
C SER A 84 -1.38 -8.44 7.38
N THR A 85 -1.57 -7.16 7.70
CA THR A 85 -0.54 -6.12 7.52
C THR A 85 0.70 -6.45 8.35
N ARG A 86 0.54 -6.80 9.64
CA ARG A 86 1.64 -7.18 10.53
C ARG A 86 2.35 -8.44 10.06
N ALA A 87 1.60 -9.44 9.61
CA ALA A 87 2.16 -10.68 9.06
C ALA A 87 3.00 -10.41 7.80
N SER A 88 2.47 -9.64 6.85
CA SER A 88 3.19 -9.25 5.62
C SER A 88 4.46 -8.46 5.91
N TRP A 89 4.42 -7.54 6.89
CA TRP A 89 5.59 -6.77 7.33
C TRP A 89 6.66 -7.68 7.93
N LYS A 90 6.28 -8.53 8.89
CA LYS A 90 7.21 -9.49 9.53
C LYS A 90 7.81 -10.45 8.51
N TYR A 91 7.00 -10.95 7.58
CA TYR A 91 7.47 -11.80 6.50
C TYR A 91 8.50 -11.08 5.63
N SER A 92 8.22 -9.84 5.20
CA SER A 92 9.16 -9.01 4.45
C SER A 92 10.49 -8.81 5.19
N CYS A 93 10.42 -8.50 6.50
CA CYS A 93 11.62 -8.38 7.34
C CYS A 93 12.40 -9.70 7.46
N SER A 94 11.71 -10.84 7.59
CA SER A 94 12.37 -12.16 7.64
C SER A 94 13.14 -12.51 6.37
N LEU A 95 12.75 -11.89 5.25
CA LEU A 95 13.42 -12.01 3.96
C LEU A 95 14.61 -11.04 3.80
N GLY A 96 14.84 -10.16 4.78
CA GLY A 96 15.93 -9.17 4.80
C GLY A 96 15.53 -7.79 4.27
N ALA A 97 14.23 -7.48 4.14
CA ALA A 97 13.81 -6.14 3.73
C ALA A 97 14.12 -5.11 4.83
N TYR A 98 14.79 -4.02 4.46
CA TYR A 98 15.17 -2.94 5.38
C TYR A 98 14.72 -1.56 4.91
N GLY A 99 14.06 -1.47 3.75
CA GLY A 99 13.63 -0.22 3.15
C GLY A 99 12.63 -0.43 2.03
N THR A 100 12.28 0.66 1.34
CA THR A 100 11.37 0.64 0.19
C THR A 100 11.78 1.69 -0.85
N PRO A 101 11.58 1.44 -2.15
CA PRO A 101 11.18 0.15 -2.71
C PRO A 101 12.36 -0.85 -2.70
N MET A 102 12.04 -2.13 -2.54
CA MET A 102 12.97 -3.24 -2.69
C MET A 102 12.27 -4.35 -3.48
N PHE A 103 12.98 -4.99 -4.40
CA PHE A 103 12.38 -5.92 -5.35
C PHE A 103 12.97 -7.33 -5.18
N ARG A 104 12.11 -8.34 -5.31
CA ARG A 104 12.51 -9.75 -5.35
C ARG A 104 11.88 -10.42 -6.55
N VAL A 105 12.65 -11.28 -7.21
CA VAL A 105 12.17 -12.14 -8.30
C VAL A 105 12.48 -13.57 -7.91
N ASN A 106 11.46 -14.43 -7.90
CA ASN A 106 11.57 -15.84 -7.48
C ASN A 106 12.29 -16.03 -6.13
N GLY A 107 12.03 -15.15 -5.16
CA GLY A 107 12.62 -15.22 -3.82
C GLY A 107 14.05 -14.67 -3.70
N VAL A 108 14.67 -14.22 -4.80
CA VAL A 108 16.02 -13.64 -4.82
C VAL A 108 15.93 -12.12 -4.89
N TRP A 109 16.80 -11.42 -4.16
CA TRP A 109 16.92 -9.96 -4.22
C TRP A 109 17.33 -9.50 -5.61
N PHE A 110 16.53 -8.63 -6.21
CA PHE A 110 16.77 -8.12 -7.55
C PHE A 110 17.31 -6.69 -7.47
N THR A 111 18.62 -6.59 -7.23
CA THR A 111 19.32 -5.33 -6.90
C THR A 111 19.56 -4.41 -8.09
N SER A 112 19.42 -4.91 -9.33
CA SER A 112 19.53 -4.10 -10.54
C SER A 112 18.28 -3.25 -10.82
N ALA A 113 17.13 -3.62 -10.23
CA ALA A 113 15.90 -2.87 -10.41
C ALA A 113 15.98 -1.50 -9.73
N GLN A 114 15.47 -0.48 -10.41
CA GLN A 114 15.31 0.86 -9.86
C GLN A 114 13.83 1.19 -9.72
N SER A 115 13.50 2.06 -8.76
CA SER A 115 12.14 2.56 -8.56
C SER A 115 11.57 3.29 -9.77
N THR A 116 12.44 3.77 -10.65
CA THR A 116 12.13 4.51 -11.87
C THR A 116 11.97 3.64 -13.10
N TRP A 117 12.09 2.31 -12.97
CA TRP A 117 11.96 1.42 -14.12
C TRP A 117 10.59 1.52 -14.77
N THR A 118 10.59 1.64 -16.09
CA THR A 118 9.35 1.59 -16.89
C THR A 118 8.83 0.16 -16.98
N THR A 119 7.58 0.02 -17.40
CA THR A 119 6.96 -1.30 -17.65
C THR A 119 7.80 -2.11 -18.63
N GLU A 120 8.34 -1.50 -19.67
CA GLU A 120 9.15 -2.17 -20.70
C GLU A 120 10.46 -2.71 -20.12
N GLN A 121 11.09 -1.96 -19.20
CA GLN A 121 12.30 -2.41 -18.50
C GLN A 121 12.00 -3.61 -17.59
N TRP A 122 10.86 -3.59 -16.89
CA TRP A 122 10.40 -4.74 -16.12
C TRP A 122 10.12 -5.97 -16.99
N VAL A 123 9.41 -5.79 -18.10
CA VAL A 123 9.12 -6.88 -19.05
C VAL A 123 10.42 -7.46 -19.60
N ALA A 124 11.36 -6.62 -20.05
CA ALA A 124 12.64 -7.08 -20.58
C ALA A 124 13.46 -7.86 -19.54
N ALA A 125 13.43 -7.45 -18.27
CA ALA A 125 14.13 -8.14 -17.19
C ALA A 125 13.49 -9.48 -16.80
N LEU A 126 12.16 -9.59 -16.85
CA LEU A 126 11.43 -10.77 -16.41
C LEU A 126 11.24 -11.81 -17.52
N THR A 127 11.17 -11.39 -18.79
CA THR A 127 10.93 -12.29 -19.94
C THR A 127 11.89 -13.49 -19.97
N PRO A 128 13.22 -13.33 -19.77
CA PRO A 128 14.16 -14.46 -19.80
C PRO A 128 13.96 -15.48 -18.66
N LEU A 129 13.16 -15.16 -17.63
CA LEU A 129 12.89 -16.02 -16.47
C LEU A 129 11.59 -16.81 -16.62
N LEU A 130 10.84 -16.57 -17.69
CA LEU A 130 9.61 -17.28 -18.00
C LEU A 130 9.91 -18.54 -18.83
N PRO A 131 9.09 -19.60 -18.69
CA PRO A 131 9.20 -20.75 -19.58
C PRO A 131 8.98 -20.33 -21.05
N PRO A 132 9.55 -21.06 -22.02
CA PRO A 132 9.21 -20.89 -23.43
C PRO A 132 7.69 -21.01 -23.63
N ALA A 133 7.15 -20.20 -24.55
CA ALA A 133 5.75 -20.22 -24.92
C ALA A 133 5.33 -21.54 -25.60
#